data_AF-A0A1I6NWQ6-F1
#
_entry.id   AF-A0A1I6NWQ6-F1
#
_cell.length_a   1.000
_cell.length_b   1.000
_cell.length_c   1.000
_cell.angle_alpha   90.00
_cell.angle_beta   90.00
_cell.angle_gamma   90.00
#
_symmetry.space_group_name_H-M   'P 1'
#
loop_
_entity.id
_entity.type
_entity.pdbx_description
1 polymer ?
#
loop_
_entity_poly.entity_id
_entity_poly.type
_entity_poly.pdbx_seq_one_letter_code
_entity_poly.pdbx_strand_id
1 'polypeptide(L)' 'MMRVIKIRLNEQEETFFQSYAELIRQPLSTLMKQALTEKIEDYLDLEAGSEALKNLSGQSVSLQDMMKAEDL' A
#
# COMPACT_ATOMS: atom_id res chain seq x y z
N MET A 1 -0.12 23.59 -6.14
CA MET A 1 -1.52 23.95 -5.82
C MET A 1 -2.07 22.90 -4.86
N MET A 2 -2.63 23.28 -3.70
CA MET A 2 -3.21 22.33 -2.75
C MET A 2 -4.62 21.93 -3.21
N ARG A 3 -4.87 20.63 -3.38
CA ARG A 3 -6.20 20.09 -3.70
C ARG A 3 -6.84 19.55 -2.43
N VAL A 4 -8.14 19.79 -2.27
CA VAL A 4 -8.91 19.36 -1.08
C VAL A 4 -9.90 18.29 -1.49
N ILE A 5 -9.93 17.19 -0.75
CA ILE A 5 -10.93 16.12 -0.90
C ILE A 5 -11.93 16.27 0.25
N LYS A 6 -13.22 16.23 -0.06
CA LYS A 6 -14.29 16.25 0.95
C LYS A 6 -14.92 14.87 1.00
N ILE A 7 -14.96 14.27 2.18
CA ILE A 7 -15.58 12.97 2.45
C ILE A 7 -16.74 13.22 3.38
N ARG A 8 -17.92 12.68 3.04
CA ARG A 8 -19.08 12.73 3.92
C ARG A 8 -19.01 11.56 4.88
N LEU A 9 -19.22 11.84 6.16
CA LEU A 9 -19.30 10.85 7.22
C LEU A 9 -20.68 10.92 7.87
N ASN A 10 -21.16 9.79 8.36
CA ASN A 10 -22.22 9.77 9.36
C ASN A 10 -21.64 10.01 10.77
N GLU A 11 -22.50 10.23 11.76
CA GLU A 11 -22.09 10.56 13.13
C GLU A 11 -21.22 9.48 13.78
N GLN A 12 -21.49 8.20 13.48
CA GLN A 12 -20.73 7.08 14.04
C GLN A 12 -19.33 6.98 13.41
N GLU A 13 -19.25 7.14 12.09
CA GLU A 13 -17.99 7.17 11.35
C GLU A 13 -17.10 8.33 11.79
N GLU A 14 -17.69 9.53 11.92
CA GLU A 14 -16.96 10.71 12.38
C GLU A 14 -16.39 10.51 13.78
N THR A 15 -17.22 10.03 14.72
CA THR A 15 -16.77 9.74 16.09
C THR A 15 -15.62 8.72 16.08
N PHE A 16 -15.80 7.60 15.38
CA PHE A 16 -14.82 6.53 15.33
C PHE A 16 -13.49 6.98 14.72
N PHE A 17 -13.54 7.63 13.54
CA PHE A 17 -12.33 8.05 12.83
C PHE A 17 -11.56 9.14 13.58
N GLN A 18 -12.26 10.09 14.23
CA GLN A 18 -11.61 11.12 15.03
C GLN A 18 -10.97 10.54 16.29
N SER A 19 -11.70 9.70 17.04
CA SER A 19 -11.14 9.06 18.24
C SER A 19 -9.93 8.19 17.93
N TYR A 20 -9.94 7.49 16.79
CA TYR A 20 -8.78 6.72 16.33
C TYR A 20 -7.59 7.63 15.96
N ALA A 21 -7.83 8.72 15.24
CA ALA A 21 -6.80 9.69 14.90
C ALA A 21 -6.13 10.31 16.14
N GLU A 22 -6.93 10.63 17.16
CA GLU A 22 -6.45 11.13 18.46
C GLU A 22 -5.61 10.08 19.20
N LEU A 23 -6.06 8.83 19.25
CA LEU A 23 -5.34 7.72 19.90
C LEU A 23 -3.94 7.52 19.29
N ILE A 24 -3.85 7.57 17.96
CA ILE A 24 -2.60 7.38 17.20
C ILE A 24 -1.77 8.68 17.15
N ARG A 25 -2.34 9.82 17.58
CA ARG A 25 -1.75 11.16 17.52
C ARG A 25 -1.33 11.57 16.11
N GLN A 26 -2.16 11.25 15.13
CA GLN A 26 -1.94 11.60 13.73
C GLN A 26 -3.18 12.29 13.15
N PRO A 27 -3.02 13.27 12.24
CA PRO A 27 -4.17 13.87 11.59
C PRO A 27 -4.96 12.82 10.78
N LEU A 28 -6.30 12.86 10.86
CA LEU A 28 -7.15 11.94 10.10
C LEU A 28 -6.85 11.95 8.59
N SER A 29 -6.48 13.11 8.03
CA SER A 29 -6.06 13.22 6.63
C SER A 29 -4.78 12.44 6.30
N THR A 30 -3.89 12.24 7.26
CA THR A 30 -2.69 11.41 7.10
C THR A 30 -3.07 9.94 7.04
N LEU A 31 -3.89 9.49 8.00
CA LEU A 31 -4.38 8.12 8.05
C LEU A 31 -5.19 7.76 6.79
N MET A 32 -6.06 8.65 6.32
CA MET A 32 -6.81 8.45 5.07
C MET A 32 -5.91 8.34 3.85
N LYS A 33 -4.84 9.16 3.76
CA LYS A 33 -3.87 9.06 2.66
C LYS A 33 -3.11 7.75 2.72
N GLN A 34 -2.67 7.33 3.90
CA GLN A 34 -1.94 6.07 4.07
C GLN A 34 -2.81 4.87 3.68
N ALA A 35 -4.05 4.80 4.19
CA ALA A 35 -4.97 3.72 3.83
C ALA A 35 -5.28 3.69 2.32
N LEU A 36 -5.39 4.86 1.67
CA LEU A 36 -5.58 4.92 0.23
C LEU A 36 -4.33 4.45 -0.53
N THR A 37 -3.14 4.87 -0.10
CA THR A 37 -1.87 4.44 -0.70
C THR A 37 -1.68 2.93 -0.56
N GLU A 38 -1.83 2.39 0.64
CA GLU A 38 -1.72 0.95 0.92
C GLU A 38 -2.69 0.16 0.04
N LYS A 39 -3.94 0.63 -0.10
CA LYS A 39 -4.92 -0.06 -0.95
C LYS A 39 -4.55 -0.07 -2.43
N ILE A 40 -3.90 0.99 -2.91
CA ILE A 40 -3.41 1.09 -4.29
C ILE A 40 -2.21 0.15 -4.46
N GLU A 41 -1.26 0.17 -3.52
CA GLU A 41 -0.07 -0.69 -3.53
C GLU A 41 -0.46 -2.17 -3.51
N ASP A 42 -1.36 -2.58 -2.61
CA ASP A 42 -1.89 -3.95 -2.56
C ASP A 42 -2.41 -4.43 -3.92
N TYR A 43 -3.12 -3.56 -4.65
CA TYR A 43 -3.66 -3.89 -5.96
C TYR A 43 -2.55 -4.08 -7.00
N LEU A 44 -1.59 -3.16 -7.04
CA LEU A 44 -0.47 -3.19 -7.99
C LEU A 44 0.44 -4.39 -7.71
N ASP A 45 0.74 -4.68 -6.45
CA ASP A 45 1.58 -5.81 -6.03
C ASP A 45 0.93 -7.15 -6.39
N LEU A 46 -0.40 -7.27 -6.20
CA LEU A 46 -1.14 -8.46 -6.63
C LEU A 46 -1.12 -8.65 -8.14
N GLU A 47 -1.27 -7.57 -8.91
CA GLU A 47 -1.22 -7.61 -10.36
C GLU A 47 0.18 -8.03 -10.86
N ALA A 48 1.22 -7.36 -10.36
CA ALA A 48 2.61 -7.64 -10.71
C ALA A 48 3.02 -9.08 -10.33
N GLY A 49 2.65 -9.53 -9.12
CA GLY A 49 2.89 -10.91 -8.69
C GLY A 49 2.16 -11.94 -9.56
N SER A 50 0.92 -11.65 -9.95
CA SER A 50 0.14 -12.53 -10.84
C SER A 50 0.75 -12.62 -12.24
N GLU A 51 1.28 -11.51 -12.77
CA GLU A 51 1.99 -11.50 -14.04
C GLU A 51 3.32 -12.27 -13.95
N ALA A 52 4.10 -12.05 -12.90
CA ALA A 52 5.34 -12.78 -12.66
C ALA A 52 5.10 -14.30 -12.59
N LEU A 53 4.02 -14.74 -11.94
CA LEU A 53 3.63 -16.16 -11.89
C LEU A 53 3.26 -16.73 -13.27
N LYS A 54 2.57 -15.97 -14.11
CA LYS A 54 2.23 -16.41 -15.48
C LYS A 54 3.46 -16.54 -16.37
N ASN A 55 4.44 -15.66 -16.16
CA ASN A 55 5.67 -15.60 -16.95
C ASN A 55 6.81 -16.44 -16.36
N LEU A 56 6.54 -17.24 -15.31
CA LEU A 56 7.55 -18.06 -14.67
C LEU A 56 8.04 -19.15 -15.64
N SER A 57 9.30 -19.06 -16.05
CA SER A 57 9.89 -19.95 -17.07
C SER A 57 10.29 -21.34 -16.54
N GLY A 58 10.18 -21.56 -15.22
CA GLY A 58 10.63 -22.78 -14.56
C GLY A 58 12.16 -22.91 -14.44
N GLN A 59 12.92 -21.90 -14.85
CA GLN A 59 14.37 -21.86 -14.69
C GLN A 59 14.73 -21.56 -13.23
N SER A 60 15.61 -22.37 -12.65
CA SER A 60 16.25 -22.09 -11.37
C SER A 60 17.69 -21.63 -11.60
N VAL A 61 18.10 -20.66 -10.81
CA VAL A 61 19.46 -20.16 -10.73
C VAL A 61 19.94 -20.34 -9.29
N SER A 62 21.24 -20.58 -9.10
CA SER A 62 21.78 -20.67 -7.75
C SER A 62 21.74 -19.28 -7.08
N LEU A 63 21.53 -19.24 -5.76
CA LEU A 63 21.55 -17.98 -5.01
C LEU A 63 22.88 -17.22 -5.22
N GLN A 64 24.00 -17.95 -5.35
CA GLN A 64 25.32 -17.37 -5.58
C GLN A 64 25.43 -16.70 -6.95
N ASP A 65 24.83 -17.27 -7.98
CA ASP A 65 24.82 -16.69 -9.32
C ASP A 65 23.88 -15.49 -9.41
N MET A 66 22.74 -15.53 -8.69
CA MET A 66 21.83 -14.37 -8.58
C MET A 66 22.51 -13.18 -7.91
N MET A 67 23.16 -13.39 -6.76
CA MET A 67 23.84 -12.31 -6.03
C MET A 67 24.92 -11.65 -6.88
N LYS A 68 25.72 -12.45 -7.61
CA LYS A 68 26.71 -11.93 -8.56
C LYS A 68 26.10 -11.12 -9.70
N ALA A 69 24.94 -11.52 -10.20
CA ALA A 69 24.27 -10.84 -11.32
C ALA A 69 23.66 -9.49 -10.90
N GLU A 70 23.17 -9.39 -9.66
CA GLU A 70 22.51 -8.21 -9.11
C GLU A 70 23.47 -7.27 -8.34
N ASP A 71 24.77 -7.57 -8.34
CA ASP A 71 25.81 -6.79 -7.65
C ASP A 71 25.55 -6.65 -6.12
N LEU A 72 25.02 -7.74 -5.53
CA LEU A 72 24.63 -7.87 -4.11
C LEU A 72 25.63 -8.71 -3.29
#